data_AF-A0A920HMP6-F1
#
_entry.id   AF-A0A920HMP6-F1
#
_cell.length_a   1.000
_cell.length_b   1.000
_cell.length_c   1.000
_cell.angle_alpha   90.00
_cell.angle_beta   90.00
_cell.angle_gamma   90.00
#
_symmetry.space_group_name_H-M   'P 1'
#
loop_
_entity.id
_entity.type
_entity.pdbx_description
1 polymer ?
#
loop_
_entity_poly.entity_id
_entity_poly.type
_entity_poly.pdbx_seq_one_letter_code
_entity_poly.pdbx_strand_id
1 'polypeptide(L)'
;MLDPKLITKCLRINDRSFFNSHISKCRIGVDEHDDYDFLKTFVEAVAKANVKIIIVHARKAYLSGLSPRQNRSIPELKYEVVYKLKEDFPDMQIIINGGINDISSAKIHLKYTDGVMMGRMAYDNPIILSEVDSVFYDEPLKTLSKKNILKEYFKFIERSPTKHIPLSQSLRHLYGLNKDVLEQKNLDRK
;
A
#
# COMPACT_ATOMS: atom_id res chain seq x y z
N MET A 1 2.59 15.83 9.62
CA MET A 1 2.24 15.30 10.96
C MET A 1 2.56 16.32 12.04
N LEU A 2 3.72 17.01 11.94
CA LEU A 2 4.16 18.04 12.90
C LEU A 2 3.23 19.25 13.06
N ASP A 3 2.42 19.59 12.06
CA ASP A 3 1.42 20.67 12.16
C ASP A 3 0.00 20.15 11.85
N PRO A 4 -0.73 19.64 12.87
CA PRO A 4 -2.10 19.16 12.72
C PRO A 4 -3.09 20.23 12.25
N LYS A 5 -2.85 21.52 12.57
CA LYS A 5 -3.72 22.63 12.16
C LYS A 5 -3.60 22.87 10.66
N LEU A 6 -2.37 22.91 10.14
CA LEU A 6 -2.12 23.04 8.70
C LEU A 6 -2.70 21.85 7.93
N ILE A 7 -2.55 20.63 8.45
CA ILE A 7 -3.11 19.42 7.82
C ILE A 7 -4.64 19.53 7.68
N THR A 8 -5.32 19.91 8.77
CA THR A 8 -6.79 20.10 8.75
C THR A 8 -7.19 21.14 7.70
N LYS A 9 -6.46 22.26 7.63
CA LYS A 9 -6.71 23.32 6.64
C LYS A 9 -6.54 22.81 5.21
N CYS A 10 -5.44 22.11 4.92
CA CYS A 10 -5.17 21.56 3.58
C CYS A 10 -6.24 20.54 3.15
N LEU A 11 -6.65 19.65 4.06
CA LEU A 11 -7.65 18.63 3.77
C LEU A 11 -9.04 19.25 3.52
N ARG A 12 -9.42 20.29 4.27
CA ARG A 12 -10.71 20.99 4.10
C ARG A 12 -10.79 21.84 2.81
N ILE A 13 -9.67 22.35 2.31
CA ILE A 13 -9.66 23.13 1.05
C ILE A 13 -10.07 22.25 -0.14
N ASN A 14 -9.70 20.97 -0.12
CA ASN A 14 -10.02 20.01 -1.17
C ASN A 14 -11.49 19.54 -1.14
N ASP A 15 -12.23 19.82 -0.06
CA ASP A 15 -13.63 19.41 0.10
C ASP A 15 -14.60 20.17 -0.82
N ARG A 16 -14.15 21.30 -1.39
CA ARG A 16 -14.97 22.14 -2.28
C ARG A 16 -14.89 21.78 -3.76
N SER A 17 -13.96 20.91 -4.18
CA SER A 17 -13.66 20.75 -5.61
C SER A 17 -13.87 19.37 -6.22
N PHE A 18 -13.98 18.26 -5.49
CA PHE A 18 -14.24 16.96 -6.13
C PHE A 18 -15.02 15.99 -5.25
N PHE A 19 -16.03 15.34 -5.85
CA PHE A 19 -16.57 14.06 -5.40
C PHE A 19 -15.40 13.07 -5.33
N ASN A 20 -14.97 12.70 -4.12
CA ASN A 20 -14.43 11.39 -3.76
C ASN A 20 -13.96 11.45 -2.31
N SER A 21 -14.31 10.43 -1.53
CA SER A 21 -13.85 10.17 -0.17
C SER A 21 -12.39 10.57 0.04
N HIS A 22 -12.15 11.57 0.90
CA HIS A 22 -10.79 11.99 1.23
C HIS A 22 -10.08 10.82 1.91
N ILE A 23 -8.99 10.36 1.30
CA ILE A 23 -8.08 9.34 1.84
C ILE A 23 -6.81 10.05 2.28
N SER A 24 -6.37 9.78 3.51
CA SER A 24 -5.05 10.21 3.98
C SER A 24 -4.11 9.02 4.02
N LYS A 25 -2.81 9.24 3.80
CA LYS A 25 -1.79 8.21 4.00
C LYS A 25 -0.65 8.79 4.83
N CYS A 26 -0.30 8.11 5.92
CA CYS A 26 0.74 8.57 6.82
C CYS A 26 1.69 7.45 7.23
N ARG A 27 2.63 7.82 8.10
CA ARG A 27 3.46 6.91 8.92
C ARG A 27 2.99 7.00 10.36
N ILE A 28 3.49 6.10 11.21
CA ILE A 28 3.17 6.10 12.65
C ILE A 28 3.87 7.20 13.46
N GLY A 29 4.85 7.89 12.86
CA GLY A 29 5.64 8.91 13.54
C GLY A 29 6.70 9.51 12.62
N VAL A 30 7.37 10.55 13.10
CA VAL A 30 8.43 11.27 12.39
C VAL A 30 9.52 11.71 13.35
N ASP A 31 10.77 11.39 13.04
CA ASP A 31 11.95 11.68 13.88
C ASP A 31 11.70 11.26 15.34
N GLU A 32 11.89 12.11 16.34
CA GLU A 32 11.61 11.83 17.76
C GLU A 32 10.12 11.80 18.13
N HIS A 33 9.24 12.23 17.25
CA HIS A 33 7.79 12.22 17.46
C HIS A 33 7.18 10.91 16.96
N ASP A 34 7.29 9.85 17.75
CA ASP A 34 6.82 8.50 17.41
C ASP A 34 6.08 7.77 18.52
N ASP A 35 5.64 8.48 19.55
CA ASP A 35 4.68 7.96 20.53
C ASP A 35 3.25 7.87 19.95
N TYR A 36 2.40 7.11 20.63
CA TYR A 36 1.03 6.87 20.19
C TYR A 36 0.15 8.13 20.25
N ASP A 37 0.36 9.00 21.24
CA ASP A 37 -0.47 10.20 21.43
C ASP A 37 -0.22 11.23 20.32
N PHE A 38 1.02 11.30 19.82
CA PHE A 38 1.37 12.06 18.63
C PHE A 38 0.61 11.57 17.39
N LEU A 39 0.62 10.26 17.13
CA LEU A 39 -0.14 9.67 16.02
C LEU A 39 -1.63 9.93 16.18
N LYS A 40 -2.18 9.69 17.38
CA LYS A 40 -3.59 9.91 17.70
C LYS A 40 -4.01 11.35 17.44
N THR A 41 -3.26 12.33 17.95
CA THR A 41 -3.49 13.76 17.73
C THR A 41 -3.53 14.10 16.23
N PHE A 42 -2.61 13.53 15.44
CA PHE A 42 -2.62 13.69 14.00
C PHE A 42 -3.89 13.09 13.36
N VAL A 43 -4.29 11.89 13.75
CA VAL A 43 -5.47 11.20 13.19
C VAL A 43 -6.76 11.92 13.57
N GLU A 44 -6.87 12.48 14.77
CA GLU A 44 -7.99 13.33 15.17
C GLU A 44 -8.12 14.58 14.28
N ALA A 45 -7.00 15.21 13.93
CA ALA A 45 -7.00 16.35 13.01
C ALA A 45 -7.46 15.96 11.60
N VAL A 46 -7.01 14.79 11.13
CA VAL A 46 -7.45 14.20 9.85
C VAL A 46 -8.96 13.89 9.88
N ALA A 47 -9.46 13.29 10.97
CA ALA A 47 -10.88 13.00 11.16
C ALA A 47 -11.74 14.28 11.17
N LYS A 48 -11.26 15.35 11.83
CA LYS A 48 -11.92 16.69 11.85
C LYS A 48 -11.99 17.35 10.47
N ALA A 49 -11.24 16.86 9.50
CA ALA A 49 -11.33 17.26 8.09
C ALA A 49 -12.23 16.32 7.25
N ASN A 50 -13.03 15.48 7.90
CA ASN A 50 -14.00 14.58 7.27
C ASN A 50 -13.39 13.50 6.37
N VAL A 51 -12.10 13.19 6.57
CA VAL A 51 -11.42 12.03 5.95
C VAL A 51 -11.99 10.76 6.56
N LYS A 52 -12.39 9.80 5.71
CA LYS A 52 -13.02 8.53 6.14
C LYS A 52 -12.08 7.33 6.08
N ILE A 53 -11.02 7.43 5.29
CA ILE A 53 -10.05 6.35 5.09
C ILE A 53 -8.66 6.89 5.40
N ILE A 54 -7.92 6.17 6.24
CA ILE A 54 -6.51 6.44 6.45
C ILE A 54 -5.68 5.19 6.24
N ILE A 55 -4.64 5.32 5.43
CA ILE A 55 -3.65 4.28 5.21
C ILE A 55 -2.43 4.56 6.07
N VAL A 56 -2.11 3.68 7.01
CA VAL A 56 -1.02 3.87 7.96
C VAL A 56 0.14 2.93 7.61
N HIS A 57 1.26 3.52 7.18
CA HIS A 57 2.50 2.76 7.09
C HIS A 57 3.07 2.55 8.49
N ALA A 58 3.17 1.31 8.93
CA ALA A 58 3.57 0.89 10.27
C ALA A 58 5.07 1.11 10.62
N ARG A 59 5.73 2.09 9.98
CA ARG A 59 7.11 2.51 10.27
C ARG A 59 7.11 4.03 10.44
N LYS A 60 7.85 4.55 11.41
CA LYS A 60 8.16 5.98 11.50
C LYS A 60 9.00 6.44 10.29
N ALA A 61 9.00 7.73 10.00
CA ALA A 61 9.96 8.33 9.07
C ALA A 61 11.09 9.00 9.84
N TYR A 62 12.28 9.00 9.27
CA TYR A 62 13.34 9.92 9.62
C TYR A 62 13.50 10.92 8.48
N LEU A 63 13.30 12.22 8.75
CA LEU A 63 13.43 13.27 7.73
C LEU A 63 14.90 13.60 7.44
N SER A 64 15.78 13.32 8.38
CA SER A 64 17.23 13.45 8.25
C SER A 64 17.94 12.12 8.49
N GLY A 65 19.17 11.98 7.98
CA GLY A 65 20.02 10.81 8.22
C GLY A 65 19.72 9.55 7.41
N LEU A 66 18.49 9.36 6.89
CA LEU A 66 18.13 8.19 6.09
C LEU A 66 17.60 8.56 4.70
N SER A 67 18.09 7.85 3.67
CA SER A 67 17.52 7.93 2.31
C SER A 67 16.06 7.43 2.26
N PRO A 68 15.27 7.78 1.23
CA PRO A 68 13.91 7.24 1.05
C PRO A 68 13.85 5.72 1.00
N ARG A 69 14.90 5.05 0.48
CA ARG A 69 15.00 3.59 0.47
C ARG A 69 15.19 3.06 1.89
N GLN A 70 16.16 3.59 2.62
CA GLN A 70 16.44 3.21 4.01
C GLN A 70 15.24 3.46 4.92
N ASN A 71 14.54 4.58 4.74
CA ASN A 71 13.30 4.90 5.46
C ASN A 71 12.21 3.82 5.32
N ARG A 72 12.25 2.96 4.32
CA ARG A 72 11.27 1.88 4.13
C ARG A 72 11.78 0.49 4.54
N SER A 73 13.00 0.39 5.09
CA SER A 73 13.67 -0.87 5.40
C SER A 73 14.35 -0.87 6.77
N ILE A 74 14.82 0.28 7.27
CA ILE A 74 15.53 0.39 8.56
C ILE A 74 14.58 0.52 9.76
N PRO A 75 13.68 1.53 9.86
CA PRO A 75 12.91 1.73 11.10
C PRO A 75 11.93 0.58 11.32
N GLU A 76 11.91 -0.07 12.48
CA GLU A 76 11.11 -1.28 12.69
C GLU A 76 9.61 -1.11 12.39
N LEU A 77 8.97 -2.23 12.05
CA LEU A 77 7.53 -2.29 11.87
C LEU A 77 6.85 -2.41 13.24
N LYS A 78 5.88 -1.55 13.50
CA LYS A 78 5.05 -1.53 14.71
C LYS A 78 3.59 -1.66 14.31
N TYR A 79 3.15 -2.88 14.03
CA TYR A 79 1.79 -3.15 13.53
C TYR A 79 0.72 -2.96 14.60
N GLU A 80 1.05 -3.30 15.84
CA GLU A 80 0.23 -3.13 17.04
C GLU A 80 -0.23 -1.69 17.25
N VAL A 81 0.60 -0.71 16.86
CA VAL A 81 0.23 0.72 16.88
C VAL A 81 -0.94 1.00 15.93
N VAL A 82 -0.97 0.36 14.75
CA VAL A 82 -2.06 0.52 13.78
C VAL A 82 -3.33 -0.21 14.24
N TYR A 83 -3.19 -1.36 14.90
CA TYR A 83 -4.33 -2.09 15.47
C TYR A 83 -5.00 -1.28 16.58
N LYS A 84 -4.21 -0.75 17.51
CA LYS A 84 -4.70 0.14 18.56
C LYS A 84 -5.40 1.36 17.98
N LEU A 85 -4.88 1.92 16.88
CA LEU A 85 -5.53 3.02 16.19
C LEU A 85 -6.89 2.62 15.62
N LYS A 86 -7.07 1.40 15.11
CA LYS A 86 -8.38 0.92 14.66
C LYS A 86 -9.38 0.79 15.81
N GLU A 87 -8.93 0.34 16.97
CA GLU A 87 -9.77 0.27 18.18
C GLU A 87 -10.24 1.66 18.63
N ASP A 88 -9.35 2.65 18.60
CA ASP A 88 -9.64 4.03 19.02
C ASP A 88 -10.51 4.82 18.00
N PHE A 89 -10.52 4.42 16.73
CA PHE A 89 -11.24 5.10 15.65
C PHE A 89 -12.13 4.13 14.85
N PRO A 90 -13.17 3.52 15.47
CA PRO A 90 -13.98 2.48 14.83
C PRO A 90 -14.71 2.98 13.57
N ASP A 91 -15.13 4.25 13.56
CA ASP A 91 -15.86 4.88 12.45
C ASP A 91 -14.97 5.29 11.26
N MET A 92 -13.65 5.17 11.38
CA MET A 92 -12.70 5.42 10.30
C MET A 92 -12.18 4.09 9.73
N GLN A 93 -12.08 4.01 8.40
CA GLN A 93 -11.42 2.87 7.77
C GLN A 93 -9.90 3.01 7.92
N ILE A 94 -9.29 2.12 8.70
CA ILE A 94 -7.86 2.06 8.93
C ILE A 94 -7.27 0.94 8.06
N ILE A 95 -6.45 1.33 7.07
CA ILE A 95 -5.78 0.41 6.15
C ILE A 95 -4.30 0.31 6.56
N ILE A 96 -3.84 -0.88 6.90
CA ILE A 96 -2.44 -1.08 7.30
C ILE A 96 -1.50 -1.22 6.10
N ASN A 97 -0.28 -0.71 6.23
CA ASN A 97 0.74 -0.76 5.19
C ASN A 97 2.14 -0.99 5.76
N GLY A 98 3.00 -1.61 4.95
CA GLY A 98 4.44 -1.75 5.21
C GLY A 98 4.82 -3.19 5.54
N GLY A 99 5.79 -3.75 4.81
CA GLY A 99 6.36 -5.07 5.11
C GLY A 99 5.48 -6.30 4.79
N ILE A 100 4.27 -6.10 4.27
CA ILE A 100 3.33 -7.18 3.93
C ILE A 100 3.68 -7.71 2.54
N ASN A 101 4.23 -8.93 2.48
CA ASN A 101 4.85 -9.49 1.27
C ASN A 101 4.16 -10.76 0.76
N ASP A 102 3.08 -11.19 1.39
CA ASP A 102 2.34 -12.40 1.01
C ASP A 102 0.86 -12.27 1.40
N ILE A 103 0.03 -13.14 0.82
CA ILE A 103 -1.42 -13.14 1.07
C ILE A 103 -1.77 -13.63 2.48
N SER A 104 -0.96 -14.53 3.06
CA SER A 104 -1.21 -15.07 4.39
C SER A 104 -0.99 -14.01 5.48
N SER A 105 0.08 -13.21 5.37
CA SER A 105 0.30 -12.06 6.26
C SER A 105 -0.80 -11.01 6.11
N ALA A 106 -1.26 -10.74 4.88
CA ALA A 106 -2.41 -9.86 4.66
C ALA A 106 -3.67 -10.35 5.40
N LYS A 107 -3.98 -11.65 5.35
CA LYS A 107 -5.11 -12.24 6.11
C LYS A 107 -4.99 -12.03 7.61
N ILE A 108 -3.78 -12.15 8.18
CA ILE A 108 -3.57 -11.95 9.61
C ILE A 108 -3.90 -10.51 10.00
N HIS A 109 -3.42 -9.54 9.21
CA HIS A 109 -3.66 -8.11 9.46
C HIS A 109 -5.14 -7.71 9.31
N LEU A 110 -5.87 -8.33 8.38
CA LEU A 110 -7.31 -8.08 8.17
C LEU A 110 -8.19 -8.53 9.34
N LYS A 111 -7.66 -9.30 10.30
CA LYS A 111 -8.36 -9.59 11.55
C LYS A 111 -8.45 -8.38 12.50
N TYR A 112 -7.59 -7.39 12.30
CA TYR A 112 -7.43 -6.24 13.21
C TYR A 112 -7.61 -4.88 12.54
N THR A 113 -7.76 -4.85 11.22
CA THR A 113 -7.83 -3.61 10.41
C THR A 113 -8.81 -3.79 9.26
N ASP A 114 -9.33 -2.69 8.71
CA ASP A 114 -10.34 -2.73 7.64
C ASP A 114 -9.76 -3.08 6.26
N GLY A 115 -8.44 -2.99 6.11
CA GLY A 115 -7.80 -3.21 4.82
C GLY A 115 -6.29 -3.34 4.92
N VAL A 116 -5.70 -3.88 3.84
CA VAL A 116 -4.24 -4.01 3.68
C VAL A 116 -3.82 -3.34 2.38
N MET A 117 -2.79 -2.49 2.45
CA MET A 117 -2.13 -1.96 1.27
C MET A 117 -0.79 -2.67 1.05
N MET A 118 -0.69 -3.37 -0.08
CA MET A 118 0.55 -3.97 -0.57
C MET A 118 1.23 -3.03 -1.59
N GLY A 119 2.51 -2.74 -1.36
CA GLY A 119 3.28 -1.82 -2.21
C GLY A 119 4.34 -2.55 -3.03
N ARG A 120 5.56 -2.63 -2.49
CA ARG A 120 6.72 -3.23 -3.18
C ARG A 120 6.44 -4.63 -3.69
N MET A 121 5.81 -5.49 -2.89
CA MET A 121 5.54 -6.86 -3.29
C MET A 121 4.69 -6.94 -4.56
N ALA A 122 3.62 -6.14 -4.66
CA ALA A 122 2.78 -6.07 -5.86
C ALA A 122 3.55 -5.59 -7.11
N TYR A 123 4.58 -4.76 -6.93
CA TYR A 123 5.44 -4.32 -8.03
C TYR A 123 6.55 -5.33 -8.36
N ASP A 124 7.13 -5.94 -7.32
CA ASP A 124 8.24 -6.88 -7.40
C ASP A 124 7.82 -8.24 -7.93
N ASN A 125 6.61 -8.69 -7.62
CA ASN A 125 5.97 -9.88 -8.17
C ASN A 125 4.45 -9.63 -8.30
N PRO A 126 3.98 -9.05 -9.42
CA PRO A 126 2.55 -8.74 -9.61
C PRO A 126 1.65 -9.98 -9.71
N ILE A 127 2.19 -11.18 -9.92
CA ILE A 127 1.39 -12.42 -10.01
C ILE A 127 0.70 -12.73 -8.67
N ILE A 128 1.26 -12.29 -7.54
CA ILE A 128 0.61 -12.42 -6.21
C ILE A 128 -0.83 -11.87 -6.19
N LEU A 129 -1.11 -10.85 -6.99
CA LEU A 129 -2.43 -10.23 -7.05
C LEU A 129 -3.50 -11.14 -7.68
N SER A 130 -3.09 -12.19 -8.39
CA SER A 130 -4.02 -13.17 -8.98
C SER A 130 -4.75 -14.01 -7.93
N GLU A 131 -4.20 -14.09 -6.71
CA GLU A 131 -4.79 -14.82 -5.60
C GLU A 131 -5.86 -14.00 -4.86
N VAL A 132 -5.82 -12.66 -4.96
CA VAL A 132 -6.64 -11.74 -4.13
C VAL A 132 -8.13 -11.98 -4.31
N ASP A 133 -8.60 -12.06 -5.55
CA ASP A 133 -10.02 -12.24 -5.87
C ASP A 133 -10.55 -13.54 -5.23
N SER A 134 -9.81 -14.63 -5.42
CA SER A 134 -10.21 -15.95 -4.90
C SER A 134 -10.13 -16.05 -3.39
N VAL A 135 -9.13 -15.40 -2.81
CA VAL A 135 -8.86 -15.49 -1.38
C VAL A 135 -9.79 -14.61 -0.53
N PHE A 136 -10.19 -13.44 -1.04
CA PHE A 136 -10.92 -12.44 -0.24
C PHE A 136 -12.35 -12.17 -0.72
N TYR A 137 -12.71 -12.60 -1.93
CA TYR A 137 -14.01 -12.31 -2.53
C TYR A 137 -14.73 -13.55 -3.07
N ASP A 138 -14.26 -14.75 -2.70
CA ASP A 138 -14.83 -16.04 -3.12
C ASP A 138 -14.95 -16.24 -4.64
N GLU A 139 -14.14 -15.52 -5.41
CA GLU A 139 -14.10 -15.66 -6.86
C GLU A 139 -13.30 -16.91 -7.30
N PRO A 140 -13.57 -17.48 -8.49
CA PRO A 140 -12.77 -18.56 -9.01
C PRO A 140 -11.30 -18.14 -9.20
N LEU A 141 -10.36 -19.03 -8.85
CA LEU A 141 -8.93 -18.78 -9.06
C LEU A 141 -8.64 -18.53 -10.55
N LYS A 142 -8.11 -17.35 -10.86
CA LYS A 142 -7.73 -16.99 -12.22
C LYS A 142 -6.39 -17.63 -12.57
N THR A 143 -6.41 -18.61 -13.46
CA THR A 143 -5.17 -19.11 -14.07
C THR A 143 -4.64 -18.08 -15.05
N LEU A 144 -3.64 -17.30 -14.63
CA LEU A 144 -3.01 -16.32 -15.50
C LEU A 144 -1.85 -16.95 -16.29
N SER A 145 -1.92 -16.88 -17.62
CA SER A 145 -0.78 -17.18 -18.48
C SER A 145 0.08 -15.93 -18.65
N LYS A 146 1.38 -16.02 -18.32
CA LYS A 146 2.35 -14.93 -18.56
C LYS A 146 2.33 -14.45 -20.01
N LYS A 147 2.19 -15.36 -20.97
CA LYS A 147 2.06 -15.05 -22.39
C LYS A 147 0.83 -14.19 -22.67
N ASN A 148 -0.31 -14.51 -22.04
CA ASN A 148 -1.54 -13.73 -22.19
C ASN A 148 -1.42 -12.37 -21.51
N ILE A 149 -0.84 -12.29 -20.31
CA ILE A 149 -0.57 -11.00 -19.63
C ILE A 149 0.27 -10.10 -20.54
N LEU A 150 1.39 -10.60 -21.06
CA LEU A 150 2.26 -9.83 -21.96
C LEU A 150 1.50 -9.37 -23.20
N LYS A 151 0.72 -10.25 -23.84
CA LYS A 151 -0.09 -9.92 -25.01
C LYS A 151 -1.08 -8.79 -24.73
N GLU A 152 -1.82 -8.86 -23.61
CA GLU A 152 -2.76 -7.81 -23.24
C GLU A 152 -2.05 -6.51 -22.84
N TYR A 153 -0.88 -6.58 -22.20
CA TYR A 153 -0.09 -5.39 -21.89
C TYR A 153 0.45 -4.69 -23.14
N PHE A 154 0.92 -5.44 -24.15
CA PHE A 154 1.33 -4.85 -25.43
C PHE A 154 0.15 -4.17 -26.14
N LYS A 155 -1.02 -4.82 -26.19
CA LYS A 155 -2.24 -4.19 -26.71
C LYS A 155 -2.61 -2.92 -25.96
N PHE A 156 -2.43 -2.90 -24.62
CA PHE A 156 -2.65 -1.71 -23.82
C PHE A 156 -1.70 -0.58 -24.22
N ILE A 157 -0.40 -0.85 -24.35
CA ILE A 157 0.58 0.15 -24.82
C ILE A 157 0.21 0.67 -26.20
N GLU A 158 -0.15 -0.21 -27.13
CA GLU A 158 -0.55 0.13 -28.50
C GLU A 158 -1.87 0.91 -28.60
N ARG A 159 -2.69 0.92 -27.54
CA ARG A 159 -3.97 1.67 -27.51
C ARG A 159 -3.90 2.91 -26.62
N SER A 160 -2.91 2.98 -25.74
CA SER A 160 -2.79 4.05 -24.76
C SER A 160 -2.53 5.41 -25.45
N PRO A 161 -3.09 6.52 -24.95
CA PRO A 161 -2.69 7.87 -25.36
C PRO A 161 -1.20 8.16 -25.07
N THR A 162 -0.56 7.31 -24.26
CA THR A 162 0.86 7.39 -23.91
C THR A 162 1.81 6.79 -24.94
N LYS A 163 1.39 6.60 -26.20
CA LYS A 163 2.28 6.12 -27.29
C LYS A 163 3.58 6.92 -27.45
N HIS A 164 3.55 8.18 -27.07
CA HIS A 164 4.71 9.07 -27.08
C HIS A 164 5.73 8.77 -25.99
N ILE A 165 5.38 7.97 -24.97
CA ILE A 165 6.31 7.53 -23.93
C ILE A 165 7.24 6.47 -24.54
N PRO A 166 8.57 6.58 -24.35
CA PRO A 166 9.50 5.57 -24.85
C PRO A 166 9.15 4.17 -24.36
N LEU A 167 9.16 3.18 -25.26
CA LEU A 167 8.78 1.80 -24.98
C LEU A 167 9.56 1.21 -23.78
N SER A 168 10.83 1.57 -23.62
CA SER A 168 11.66 1.15 -22.47
C SER A 168 11.08 1.57 -21.13
N GLN A 169 10.36 2.70 -21.07
CA GLN A 169 9.68 3.12 -19.84
C GLN A 169 8.45 2.25 -19.57
N SER A 170 7.64 1.96 -20.59
CA SER A 170 6.48 1.08 -20.44
C SER A 170 6.89 -0.36 -20.07
N LEU A 171 7.99 -0.87 -20.64
CA LEU A 171 8.45 -2.23 -20.41
C LEU A 171 9.12 -2.42 -19.03
N ARG A 172 9.61 -1.35 -18.37
CA ARG A 172 10.27 -1.46 -17.05
C ARG A 172 9.36 -2.05 -15.98
N HIS A 173 8.04 -1.95 -16.15
CA HIS A 173 7.06 -2.48 -15.20
C HIS A 173 6.88 -4.00 -15.30
N LEU A 174 7.41 -4.63 -16.35
CA LEU A 174 7.33 -6.07 -16.55
C LEU A 174 8.43 -6.86 -15.83
N TYR A 175 9.43 -6.20 -15.23
CA TYR A 175 10.54 -6.89 -14.56
C TYR A 175 10.07 -7.85 -13.45
N GLY A 176 8.98 -7.52 -12.75
CA GLY A 176 8.43 -8.38 -11.69
C GLY A 176 7.78 -9.67 -12.19
N LEU A 177 7.29 -9.72 -13.44
CA LEU A 177 6.56 -10.89 -13.98
C LEU A 177 7.42 -12.14 -14.15
N ASN A 178 8.74 -11.99 -14.15
CA ASN A 178 9.67 -13.10 -14.33
C ASN A 178 10.06 -13.80 -13.03
N LYS A 179 9.64 -13.31 -11.85
CA LYS A 179 10.13 -13.83 -10.56
C LYS A 179 9.61 -15.22 -10.17
N ASP A 180 8.61 -15.78 -10.85
CA ASP A 180 8.10 -17.14 -10.56
C ASP A 180 8.79 -18.28 -11.37
N VAL A 181 10.10 -18.23 -11.61
CA VAL A 181 10.80 -19.31 -12.38
C VAL A 181 11.83 -20.07 -11.55
N LEU A 182 12.13 -19.68 -10.31
CA LEU A 182 13.18 -20.33 -9.52
C LEU A 182 12.72 -21.39 -8.50
N GLU A 183 11.42 -21.54 -8.23
CA GLU A 183 10.98 -22.53 -7.22
C GLU A 183 10.22 -23.75 -7.78
N GLN A 184 9.89 -23.81 -9.06
CA GLN A 184 9.33 -25.02 -9.68
C GLN A 184 10.38 -26.01 -10.22
N LYS A 185 11.69 -25.67 -10.20
CA LYS A 185 12.75 -26.58 -10.70
C LYS A 185 13.32 -27.57 -9.67
N ASN A 186 12.87 -27.53 -8.42
CA ASN A 186 13.36 -28.44 -7.36
C ASN A 186 12.35 -29.51 -6.92
N LEU A 187 11.22 -29.65 -7.60
CA LEU A 187 10.26 -30.74 -7.35
C LEU A 187 10.34 -31.89 -8.37
N ASP A 188 11.06 -31.71 -9.48
CA ASP A 188 11.30 -32.75 -10.51
C ASP A 188 12.72 -33.35 -10.46
N ARG A 189 13.38 -33.29 -9.29
CA ARG A 189 14.61 -34.05 -9.02
C ARG A 189 14.42 -34.92 -7.78
N LYS A 190 13.58 -35.94 -7.92
CA LYS A 190 13.67 -37.19 -7.17
C LYS A 190 13.90 -38.31 -8.16
#